data_AF-A0A0G2I6B0-F1
#
_entry.id   AF-A0A0G2I6B0-F1
#
_cell.length_a   1.000
_cell.length_b   1.000
_cell.length_c   1.000
_cell.angle_alpha   90.00
_cell.angle_beta   90.00
_cell.angle_gamma   90.00
#
_symmetry.space_group_name_H-M   'P 1'
#
loop_
_entity.id
_entity.type
_entity.pdbx_description
1 polymer ?
#
loop_
_entity_poly.entity_id
_entity_poly.type
_entity_poly.pdbx_seq_one_letter_code
_entity_poly.pdbx_strand_id
1 'polypeptide(L)'
;MPNPSSLMAYLQNAPPAIPTIPHPNPEPNITSTSYGASDICHVGGWINFNLATVCQQYQAHLMATMLPPDPFPMSPPQPINSENSLQHRISYMLTTRIRRALRAGFDQLQTANQLDGLTPLSFDHGEAALTPNGYTPDLAYYVAASFGSGPNRAPGDVKVSWKWNTAMATGTVHDQNEFYQVLSQVNYYMKQHGSRYGSVLTDNELVAIRRLDGNSSLELSTPISWESHGTAAQPRLTVMLALWYLGMLAAQDVGQDQWHLP
;
A
#
# COMPACT_ATOMS: atom_id res chain seq x y z
N MET A 1 29.58 -5.85 11.55
CA MET A 1 28.21 -5.74 11.03
C MET A 1 27.74 -4.31 11.27
N PRO A 2 26.94 -3.69 10.39
CA PRO A 2 26.39 -2.37 10.67
C PRO A 2 25.46 -2.44 11.89
N ASN A 3 25.46 -1.38 12.71
CA ASN A 3 24.61 -1.31 13.91
C ASN A 3 23.13 -1.32 13.51
N PRO A 4 22.25 -2.02 14.25
CA PRO A 4 20.83 -2.02 13.97
C PRO A 4 20.26 -0.61 14.13
N SER A 5 19.28 -0.27 13.29
CA SER A 5 18.52 0.99 13.36
C SER A 5 17.11 0.72 13.87
N SER A 6 16.44 1.72 14.43
CA SER A 6 15.02 1.60 14.78
C SER A 6 14.16 1.39 13.53
N LEU A 7 12.99 0.79 13.70
CA LEU A 7 12.01 0.61 12.63
C LEU A 7 11.55 1.95 12.06
N MET A 8 11.41 2.98 12.91
CA MET A 8 11.22 4.35 12.46
C MET A 8 12.33 4.75 11.48
N ALA A 9 13.61 4.68 11.89
CA ALA A 9 14.73 5.07 11.02
C ALA A 9 14.76 4.27 9.71
N TYR A 10 14.47 2.97 9.78
CA TYR A 10 14.43 2.08 8.62
C TYR A 10 13.37 2.49 7.58
N LEU A 11 12.17 2.82 8.05
CA LEU A 11 11.03 3.20 7.21
C LEU A 11 11.12 4.64 6.67
N GLN A 12 12.07 5.44 7.15
CA GLN A 12 12.28 6.81 6.66
C GLN A 12 13.12 6.92 5.39
N ASN A 13 13.71 5.81 4.92
CA ASN A 13 14.41 5.78 3.64
C ASN A 13 13.42 5.89 2.47
N ALA A 14 13.70 6.75 1.50
CA ALA A 14 12.93 6.80 0.26
C ALA A 14 13.53 5.88 -0.81
N PRO A 15 12.69 5.18 -1.59
CA PRO A 15 13.15 4.58 -2.84
C PRO A 15 13.68 5.67 -3.79
N PRO A 16 14.74 5.41 -4.58
CA PRO A 16 15.17 6.33 -5.64
C PRO A 16 14.07 6.54 -6.67
N ALA A 17 14.04 7.74 -7.27
CA ALA A 17 13.17 8.05 -8.40
C ALA A 17 13.35 7.04 -9.54
N ILE A 18 12.26 6.66 -10.19
CA ILE A 18 12.26 5.71 -11.31
C ILE A 18 12.11 6.51 -12.61
N PRO A 19 13.11 6.54 -13.51
CA PRO A 19 12.96 7.18 -14.81
C PRO A 19 11.83 6.54 -15.62
N THR A 20 11.06 7.35 -16.34
CA THR A 20 9.92 6.89 -17.13
C THR A 20 10.17 7.10 -18.62
N ILE A 21 9.72 6.15 -19.44
CA ILE A 21 9.68 6.23 -20.89
C ILE A 21 8.24 5.92 -21.30
N PRO A 22 7.31 6.89 -21.13
CA PRO A 22 5.91 6.67 -21.43
C PRO A 22 5.73 6.43 -22.93
N HIS A 23 4.76 5.57 -23.27
CA HIS A 23 4.34 5.43 -24.66
C HIS A 23 3.64 6.72 -25.13
N PRO A 24 3.80 7.14 -26.40
CA PRO A 24 3.18 8.36 -26.92
C PRO A 24 1.65 8.36 -26.82
N ASN A 25 1.06 7.17 -26.94
CA ASN A 25 -0.37 6.92 -26.79
C ASN A 25 -0.56 5.82 -25.74
N PRO A 26 -0.65 6.17 -24.45
CA PRO A 26 -0.93 5.20 -23.40
C PRO A 26 -2.30 4.55 -23.67
N GLU A 27 -2.34 3.22 -23.61
CA GLU A 27 -3.63 2.52 -23.61
C GLU A 27 -4.41 2.85 -22.32
N PRO A 28 -5.75 2.96 -22.38
CA PRO A 28 -6.60 3.13 -21.19
C PRO A 28 -6.38 2.05 -20.13
N ASN A 29 -6.88 2.28 -18.92
CA ASN A 29 -6.91 1.26 -17.89
C ASN A 29 -7.84 0.10 -18.29
N ILE A 30 -7.53 -1.10 -17.78
CA ILE A 30 -8.29 -2.32 -18.10
C ILE A 30 -9.73 -2.16 -17.62
N THR A 31 -10.67 -2.39 -18.53
CA THR A 31 -12.10 -2.44 -18.26
C THR A 31 -12.55 -3.87 -17.99
N SER A 32 -13.50 -4.06 -17.07
CA SER A 32 -14.14 -5.35 -16.78
C SER A 32 -15.65 -5.21 -16.87
N THR A 33 -16.37 -6.32 -17.10
CA THR A 33 -17.82 -6.37 -16.91
C THR A 33 -18.21 -6.48 -15.44
N SER A 34 -17.24 -6.74 -14.55
CA SER A 34 -17.46 -6.95 -13.11
C SER A 34 -17.27 -5.69 -12.26
N TYR A 35 -16.61 -4.66 -12.81
CA TYR A 35 -16.42 -3.37 -12.17
C TYR A 35 -16.20 -2.27 -13.22
N GLY A 36 -16.62 -1.06 -12.90
CA GLY A 36 -16.38 0.12 -13.74
C GLY A 36 -16.38 1.43 -12.95
N ALA A 37 -15.85 2.49 -13.58
CA ALA A 37 -15.77 3.83 -13.00
C ALA A 37 -17.09 4.31 -12.36
N SER A 38 -18.23 4.04 -13.01
CA SER A 38 -19.56 4.42 -12.52
C SER A 38 -19.98 3.69 -11.23
N ASP A 39 -19.30 2.62 -10.86
CA ASP A 39 -19.60 1.90 -9.63
C ASP A 39 -19.19 2.70 -8.41
N ILE A 40 -18.23 3.63 -8.51
CA ILE A 40 -17.79 4.47 -7.40
C ILE A 40 -18.76 5.64 -7.21
N CYS A 41 -19.52 5.60 -6.11
CA CYS A 41 -20.57 6.58 -5.84
C CYS A 41 -20.08 7.78 -5.02
N HIS A 42 -19.07 7.57 -4.16
CA HIS A 42 -18.54 8.61 -3.29
C HIS A 42 -17.05 8.41 -3.03
N VAL A 43 -16.30 9.52 -3.08
CA VAL A 43 -14.88 9.57 -2.71
C VAL A 43 -14.66 10.75 -1.77
N GLY A 44 -14.30 10.45 -0.53
CA GLY A 44 -13.92 11.42 0.50
C GLY A 44 -12.41 11.43 0.78
N GLY A 45 -11.98 12.32 1.68
CA GLY A 45 -10.60 12.37 2.16
C GLY A 45 -10.43 11.60 3.47
N TRP A 46 -9.50 10.64 3.51
CA TRP A 46 -9.13 9.92 4.73
C TRP A 46 -8.13 10.75 5.54
N ILE A 47 -8.65 11.79 6.21
CA ILE A 47 -7.83 12.79 6.91
C ILE A 47 -6.94 12.20 8.02
N ASN A 48 -7.31 11.06 8.58
CA ASN A 48 -6.58 10.40 9.66
C ASN A 48 -5.43 9.51 9.16
N PHE A 49 -5.32 9.24 7.86
CA PHE A 49 -4.15 8.55 7.31
C PHE A 49 -2.99 9.55 7.12
N ASN A 50 -2.35 9.91 8.24
CA ASN A 50 -1.31 10.93 8.28
C ASN A 50 -0.23 10.58 9.32
N LEU A 51 0.92 11.26 9.27
CA LEU A 51 2.04 11.01 10.18
C LEU A 51 1.68 11.19 11.66
N ALA A 52 0.86 12.18 12.00
CA ALA A 52 0.50 12.45 13.39
C ALA A 52 -0.27 11.27 14.00
N THR A 53 -1.21 10.69 13.26
CA THR A 53 -1.93 9.48 13.67
C THR A 53 -0.98 8.29 13.83
N VAL A 54 -0.08 8.08 12.86
CA VAL A 54 0.91 6.99 12.92
C VAL A 54 1.80 7.12 14.15
N CYS A 55 2.32 8.32 14.43
CA CYS A 55 3.13 8.59 15.60
C CYS A 55 2.34 8.40 16.90
N GLN A 56 1.11 8.89 16.96
CA GLN A 56 0.24 8.73 18.14
C GLN A 56 0.03 7.25 18.49
N GLN A 57 -0.18 6.40 17.47
CA GLN A 57 -0.50 4.99 17.68
C GLN A 57 0.75 4.12 17.86
N TYR A 58 1.81 4.37 17.09
CA TYR A 58 2.91 3.40 16.93
C TYR A 58 4.30 3.97 17.19
N GLN A 59 4.48 5.23 17.60
CA GLN A 59 5.84 5.80 17.76
C GLN A 59 6.71 5.01 18.76
N ALA A 60 6.17 4.63 19.91
CA ALA A 60 6.92 3.84 20.89
C ALA A 60 7.37 2.49 20.30
N HIS A 61 6.47 1.83 19.58
CA HIS A 61 6.75 0.57 18.90
C HIS A 61 7.80 0.73 17.78
N LEU A 62 7.63 1.73 16.91
CA LEU A 62 8.55 2.06 15.82
C LEU A 62 9.96 2.40 16.31
N MET A 63 10.09 3.00 17.50
CA MET A 63 11.38 3.33 18.08
C MET A 63 12.03 2.17 18.83
N ALA A 64 11.24 1.27 19.43
CA ALA A 64 11.73 0.11 20.17
C ALA A 64 12.11 -1.07 19.27
N THR A 65 11.45 -1.23 18.12
CA THR A 65 11.75 -2.30 17.17
C THR A 65 13.06 -2.01 16.46
N MET A 66 14.03 -2.92 16.56
CA MET A 66 15.36 -2.79 15.96
C MET A 66 15.56 -3.79 14.83
N LEU A 67 16.12 -3.35 13.70
CA LEU A 67 16.44 -4.23 12.58
C LEU A 67 17.72 -3.80 11.86
N PRO A 68 18.42 -4.72 11.17
CA PRO A 68 19.57 -4.37 10.36
C PRO A 68 19.20 -3.32 9.29
N PRO A 69 20.07 -2.33 9.04
CA PRO A 69 19.83 -1.35 7.99
C PRO A 69 19.81 -2.03 6.61
N ASP A 70 19.01 -1.49 5.70
CA ASP A 70 18.89 -1.96 4.32
C ASP A 70 18.81 -0.78 3.35
N PRO A 71 19.95 -0.09 3.13
CA PRO A 71 19.98 1.07 2.25
C PRO A 71 19.61 0.66 0.83
N PHE A 72 18.97 1.58 0.11
CA PHE A 72 18.73 1.39 -1.32
C PHE A 72 20.07 1.34 -2.08
N PRO A 73 20.15 0.56 -3.17
CA PRO A 73 21.32 0.56 -4.05
C PRO A 73 21.62 1.98 -4.55
N MET A 74 22.90 2.35 -4.61
CA MET A 74 23.33 3.64 -5.18
C MET A 74 23.23 3.68 -6.71
N SER A 75 23.16 2.53 -7.37
CA SER A 75 22.98 2.46 -8.81
C SER A 75 21.60 2.99 -9.21
N PRO A 76 21.50 3.89 -10.21
CA PRO A 76 20.21 4.39 -10.64
C PRO A 76 19.34 3.24 -11.16
N PRO A 77 18.02 3.25 -10.85
CA PRO A 77 17.11 2.25 -11.37
C PRO A 77 17.01 2.38 -12.90
N GLN A 78 16.87 1.24 -13.56
CA GLN A 78 16.59 1.22 -15.00
C GLN A 78 15.20 1.82 -15.27
N PRO A 79 15.02 2.55 -16.39
CA PRO A 79 13.75 3.16 -16.73
C PRO A 79 12.61 2.14 -16.82
N ILE A 80 11.38 2.62 -16.64
CA ILE A 80 10.15 1.86 -16.85
C ILE A 80 9.40 2.38 -18.08
N ASN A 81 8.74 1.47 -18.80
CA ASN A 81 7.91 1.77 -19.96
C ASN A 81 6.54 1.06 -19.90
N SER A 82 6.29 0.31 -18.83
CA SER A 82 5.10 -0.53 -18.67
C SER A 82 4.81 -0.79 -17.19
N GLU A 83 3.56 -1.13 -16.87
CA GLU A 83 3.15 -1.54 -15.51
C GLU A 83 3.96 -2.73 -15.01
N ASN A 84 4.22 -3.74 -15.86
CA ASN A 84 5.04 -4.89 -15.49
C ASN A 84 6.47 -4.50 -15.07
N SER A 85 7.09 -3.57 -15.81
CA SER A 85 8.41 -3.08 -15.42
C SER A 85 8.40 -2.32 -14.09
N LEU A 86 7.32 -1.59 -13.77
CA LEU A 86 7.13 -0.94 -12.47
C LEU A 86 6.89 -1.95 -11.35
N GLN A 87 6.04 -2.96 -11.54
CA GLN A 87 5.83 -4.04 -10.57
C GLN A 87 7.15 -4.74 -10.21
N HIS A 88 8.01 -5.00 -11.20
CA HIS A 88 9.35 -5.55 -10.97
C HIS A 88 10.23 -4.59 -10.13
N ARG A 89 10.17 -3.27 -10.36
CA ARG A 89 10.88 -2.28 -9.53
C ARG A 89 10.35 -2.27 -8.10
N ILE A 90 9.04 -2.29 -7.90
CA ILE A 90 8.40 -2.35 -6.58
C ILE A 90 8.81 -3.61 -5.82
N SER A 91 8.81 -4.78 -6.48
CA SER A 91 9.25 -6.04 -5.87
C SER A 91 10.70 -5.97 -5.38
N TYR A 92 11.58 -5.45 -6.24
CA TYR A 92 13.00 -5.28 -5.93
C TYR A 92 13.26 -4.24 -4.81
N MET A 93 12.52 -3.14 -4.82
CA MET A 93 12.80 -1.98 -3.98
C MET A 93 12.03 -2.01 -2.66
N LEU A 94 10.76 -2.38 -2.68
CA LEU A 94 9.85 -2.23 -1.53
C LEU A 94 9.48 -3.56 -0.89
N THR A 95 9.06 -4.57 -1.66
CA THR A 95 8.42 -5.77 -1.11
C THR A 95 9.23 -6.46 -0.02
N THR A 96 10.52 -6.72 -0.26
CA THR A 96 11.40 -7.35 0.74
C THR A 96 11.57 -6.47 1.99
N ARG A 97 11.62 -5.15 1.82
CA ARG A 97 11.79 -4.20 2.93
C ARG A 97 10.54 -4.11 3.80
N ILE A 98 9.35 -4.05 3.17
CA ILE A 98 8.06 -4.04 3.88
C ILE A 98 7.85 -5.37 4.62
N ARG A 99 8.14 -6.51 3.99
CA ARG A 99 8.06 -7.82 4.67
C ARG A 99 8.96 -7.88 5.90
N ARG A 100 10.19 -7.39 5.80
CA ARG A 100 11.12 -7.35 6.93
C ARG A 100 10.63 -6.42 8.04
N ALA A 101 10.14 -5.25 7.68
CA ALA A 101 9.58 -4.26 8.61
C ALA A 101 8.37 -4.79 9.37
N LEU A 102 7.40 -5.41 8.66
CA LEU A 102 6.22 -6.03 9.27
C LEU A 102 6.63 -7.17 10.21
N ARG A 103 7.49 -8.09 9.75
CA ARG A 103 7.98 -9.20 10.58
C ARG A 103 8.65 -8.70 11.85
N ALA A 104 9.60 -7.77 11.75
CA ALA A 104 10.27 -7.21 12.93
C ALA A 104 9.30 -6.51 13.88
N GLY A 105 8.30 -5.79 13.35
CA GLY A 105 7.25 -5.17 14.14
C GLY A 105 6.40 -6.19 14.90
N PHE A 106 5.86 -7.19 14.21
CA PHE A 106 5.04 -8.22 14.86
C PHE A 106 5.84 -9.07 15.87
N ASP A 107 7.10 -9.43 15.57
CA ASP A 107 7.97 -10.15 16.50
C ASP A 107 8.20 -9.36 17.80
N GLN A 108 8.39 -8.04 17.69
CA GLN A 108 8.55 -7.17 18.84
C GLN A 108 7.25 -7.02 19.65
N LEU A 109 6.09 -6.90 18.99
CA LEU A 109 4.78 -6.90 19.67
C LEU A 109 4.54 -8.23 20.39
N GLN A 110 4.90 -9.34 19.78
CA GLN A 110 4.77 -10.67 20.38
C GLN A 110 5.63 -10.78 21.64
N THR A 111 6.90 -10.36 21.54
CA THR A 111 7.84 -10.36 22.68
C THR A 111 7.36 -9.46 23.82
N ALA A 112 6.69 -8.36 23.50
CA ALA A 112 6.11 -7.43 24.47
C ALA A 112 4.73 -7.87 25.01
N ASN A 113 4.16 -9.00 24.55
CA ASN A 113 2.77 -9.41 24.82
C ASN A 113 1.74 -8.33 24.45
N GLN A 114 1.90 -7.72 23.27
CA GLN A 114 1.05 -6.64 22.74
C GLN A 114 0.41 -7.00 21.38
N LEU A 115 0.31 -8.29 21.06
CA LEU A 115 -0.35 -8.77 19.85
C LEU A 115 -1.88 -8.84 19.96
N ASP A 116 -2.46 -8.65 21.14
CA ASP A 116 -3.90 -8.87 21.36
C ASP A 116 -4.77 -8.13 20.34
N GLY A 117 -5.56 -8.88 19.58
CA GLY A 117 -6.42 -8.36 18.51
C GLY A 117 -5.73 -8.07 17.17
N LEU A 118 -4.47 -8.48 17.00
CA LEU A 118 -3.70 -8.37 15.76
C LEU A 118 -3.31 -9.76 15.22
N THR A 119 -3.52 -10.00 13.93
CA THR A 119 -2.93 -11.14 13.21
C THR A 119 -1.66 -10.69 12.49
N PRO A 120 -0.48 -11.31 12.74
CA PRO A 120 0.74 -11.01 12.00
C PRO A 120 0.59 -11.20 10.48
N LEU A 121 0.85 -10.13 9.74
CA LEU A 121 0.77 -10.12 8.28
C LEU A 121 2.14 -10.06 7.62
N SER A 122 2.17 -10.50 6.36
CA SER A 122 3.27 -10.33 5.41
C SER A 122 2.77 -9.59 4.17
N PHE A 123 3.71 -9.18 3.32
CA PHE A 123 3.46 -8.40 2.11
C PHE A 123 4.17 -9.03 0.90
N ASP A 124 3.43 -9.19 -0.20
CA ASP A 124 3.94 -9.73 -1.47
C ASP A 124 2.98 -9.41 -2.64
N HIS A 125 3.21 -10.04 -3.79
CA HIS A 125 2.31 -10.07 -4.93
C HIS A 125 0.92 -10.65 -4.57
N GLY A 126 -0.12 -10.30 -5.34
CA GLY A 126 -1.51 -10.74 -5.13
C GLY A 126 -1.71 -12.23 -4.87
N GLU A 127 -0.96 -13.07 -5.58
CA GLU A 127 -1.02 -14.53 -5.48
C GLU A 127 -0.56 -15.08 -4.12
N ALA A 128 0.00 -14.24 -3.25
CA ALA A 128 0.26 -14.62 -1.87
C ALA A 128 -1.01 -14.69 -1.00
N ALA A 129 -2.17 -14.26 -1.54
CA ALA A 129 -3.50 -14.48 -0.99
C ALA A 129 -4.36 -15.30 -1.99
N LEU A 130 -5.60 -15.63 -1.60
CA LEU A 130 -6.57 -16.20 -2.54
C LEU A 130 -6.85 -15.24 -3.71
N THR A 131 -7.18 -15.79 -4.88
CA THR A 131 -7.52 -15.02 -6.09
C THR A 131 -8.93 -15.39 -6.60
N PRO A 132 -10.00 -14.94 -5.91
CA PRO A 132 -11.36 -15.34 -6.24
C PRO A 132 -11.72 -15.00 -7.69
N ASN A 133 -12.30 -15.95 -8.41
CA ASN A 133 -12.76 -15.80 -9.80
C ASN A 133 -11.65 -15.39 -10.79
N GLY A 134 -10.37 -15.67 -10.47
CA GLY A 134 -9.24 -15.37 -11.35
C GLY A 134 -8.84 -13.89 -11.40
N TYR A 135 -9.37 -13.07 -10.49
CA TYR A 135 -8.97 -11.68 -10.32
C TYR A 135 -7.86 -11.60 -9.26
N THR A 136 -6.69 -11.13 -9.69
CA THR A 136 -5.49 -11.06 -8.84
C THR A 136 -5.05 -9.61 -8.71
N PRO A 137 -5.09 -9.01 -7.51
CA PRO A 137 -4.49 -7.70 -7.26
C PRO A 137 -2.97 -7.75 -7.48
N ASP A 138 -2.32 -6.62 -7.76
CA ASP A 138 -0.85 -6.61 -7.88
C ASP A 138 -0.14 -6.80 -6.53
N LEU A 139 -0.78 -6.35 -5.44
CA LEU A 139 -0.23 -6.36 -4.08
C LEU A 139 -1.17 -7.05 -3.09
N ALA A 140 -0.59 -7.81 -2.15
CA ALA A 140 -1.32 -8.47 -1.08
C ALA A 140 -0.70 -8.29 0.29
N TYR A 141 -1.57 -8.01 1.27
CA TYR A 141 -1.31 -8.25 2.68
C TYR A 141 -2.03 -9.54 3.08
N TYR A 142 -1.26 -10.55 3.47
CA TYR A 142 -1.76 -11.88 3.79
C TYR A 142 -1.25 -12.32 5.16
N VAL A 143 -1.94 -13.27 5.78
CA VAL A 143 -1.50 -13.84 7.06
C VAL A 143 -0.15 -14.51 6.85
N ALA A 144 0.88 -14.11 7.61
CA ALA A 144 2.26 -14.50 7.35
C ALA A 144 2.48 -16.03 7.35
N ALA A 145 1.68 -16.75 8.13
CA ALA A 145 1.70 -18.21 8.24
C ALA A 145 0.90 -18.94 7.14
N SER A 146 0.29 -18.24 6.19
CA SER A 146 -0.75 -18.77 5.29
C SER A 146 -0.58 -18.29 3.84
N PHE A 147 0.64 -18.38 3.30
CA PHE A 147 0.93 -18.00 1.91
C PHE A 147 0.04 -18.72 0.89
N GLY A 148 -0.55 -17.96 -0.03
CA GLY A 148 -1.44 -18.46 -1.09
C GLY A 148 -2.81 -18.91 -0.59
N SER A 149 -3.16 -18.56 0.65
CA SER A 149 -4.43 -18.95 1.27
C SER A 149 -5.02 -17.81 2.11
N GLY A 150 -6.33 -17.85 2.31
CA GLY A 150 -7.04 -16.79 3.03
C GLY A 150 -7.21 -15.48 2.24
N PRO A 151 -7.89 -14.50 2.85
CA PRO A 151 -8.19 -13.23 2.20
C PRO A 151 -6.96 -12.33 2.07
N ASN A 152 -6.93 -11.51 1.03
CA ASN A 152 -6.06 -10.35 0.96
C ASN A 152 -6.65 -9.25 1.86
N ARG A 153 -5.99 -8.95 2.98
CA ARG A 153 -6.52 -8.03 3.99
C ARG A 153 -6.37 -6.55 3.61
N ALA A 154 -5.56 -6.23 2.60
CA ALA A 154 -5.45 -4.91 2.02
C ALA A 154 -4.96 -4.99 0.56
N PRO A 155 -5.80 -5.39 -0.41
CA PRO A 155 -5.40 -5.51 -1.80
C PRO A 155 -4.94 -4.17 -2.37
N GLY A 156 -3.92 -4.22 -3.21
CA GLY A 156 -3.43 -3.03 -3.91
C GLY A 156 -3.20 -3.28 -5.40
N ASP A 157 -3.23 -2.20 -6.15
CA ASP A 157 -2.99 -2.19 -7.59
C ASP A 157 -1.81 -1.27 -7.93
N VAL A 158 -1.00 -1.69 -8.89
CA VAL A 158 0.15 -0.92 -9.36
C VAL A 158 -0.19 -0.29 -10.70
N LYS A 159 -0.04 1.03 -10.79
CA LYS A 159 -0.25 1.77 -12.03
C LYS A 159 0.95 2.63 -12.34
N VAL A 160 1.26 2.77 -13.61
CA VAL A 160 2.21 3.80 -14.05
C VAL A 160 1.56 5.18 -13.95
N SER A 161 2.34 6.18 -13.55
CA SER A 161 1.84 7.52 -13.23
C SER A 161 1.17 8.25 -14.41
N TRP A 162 1.53 7.88 -15.64
CA TRP A 162 0.91 8.38 -16.86
C TRP A 162 -0.42 7.70 -17.23
N LYS A 163 -0.80 6.61 -16.54
CA LYS A 163 -2.13 5.98 -16.63
C LYS A 163 -3.02 6.26 -15.44
N TRP A 164 -2.44 6.56 -14.28
CA TRP A 164 -3.19 6.93 -13.09
C TRP A 164 -2.35 7.82 -12.17
N ASN A 165 -2.93 8.92 -11.73
CA ASN A 165 -2.44 9.73 -10.62
C ASN A 165 -3.60 10.55 -10.02
N THR A 166 -3.42 11.07 -8.81
CA THR A 166 -4.45 11.80 -8.08
C THR A 166 -4.88 13.10 -8.74
N ALA A 167 -4.04 13.75 -9.55
CA ALA A 167 -4.43 14.97 -10.27
C ALA A 167 -5.51 14.71 -11.32
N MET A 168 -5.65 13.47 -11.79
CA MET A 168 -6.71 13.05 -12.72
C MET A 168 -8.12 13.21 -12.13
N ALA A 169 -8.26 13.19 -10.79
CA ALA A 169 -9.55 13.36 -10.10
C ALA A 169 -10.22 14.72 -10.42
N THR A 170 -9.42 15.73 -10.79
CA THR A 170 -9.91 17.06 -11.19
C THR A 170 -9.58 17.40 -12.64
N GLY A 171 -9.14 16.41 -13.42
CA GLY A 171 -8.72 16.57 -14.82
C GLY A 171 -9.89 16.62 -15.80
N THR A 172 -9.63 16.22 -17.05
CA THR A 172 -10.66 16.08 -18.08
C THR A 172 -11.67 15.00 -17.72
N VAL A 173 -12.80 14.92 -18.44
CA VAL A 173 -13.79 13.83 -18.26
C VAL A 173 -13.13 12.46 -18.45
N HIS A 174 -12.19 12.35 -19.39
CA HIS A 174 -11.43 11.12 -19.59
C HIS A 174 -10.54 10.80 -18.38
N ASP A 175 -9.78 11.78 -17.89
CA ASP A 175 -8.92 11.60 -16.72
C ASP A 175 -9.72 11.17 -15.48
N GLN A 176 -10.87 11.82 -15.25
CA GLN A 176 -11.76 11.47 -14.13
C GLN A 176 -12.29 10.04 -14.29
N ASN A 177 -12.68 9.64 -15.50
CA ASN A 177 -13.10 8.27 -15.77
C ASN A 177 -11.97 7.26 -15.47
N GLU A 178 -10.74 7.51 -15.92
CA GLU A 178 -9.59 6.65 -15.61
C GLU A 178 -9.27 6.62 -14.12
N PHE A 179 -9.40 7.76 -13.43
CA PHE A 179 -9.23 7.86 -11.98
C PHE A 179 -10.21 6.93 -11.25
N TYR A 180 -11.50 7.03 -11.55
CA TYR A 180 -12.53 6.19 -10.95
C TYR A 180 -12.45 4.72 -11.40
N GLN A 181 -11.98 4.45 -12.62
CA GLN A 181 -11.81 3.09 -13.12
C GLN A 181 -10.85 2.28 -12.25
N VAL A 182 -9.68 2.84 -11.90
CA VAL A 182 -8.72 2.16 -11.01
C VAL A 182 -9.27 2.01 -9.60
N LEU A 183 -9.99 3.02 -9.07
CA LEU A 183 -10.65 2.89 -7.77
C LEU A 183 -11.71 1.78 -7.75
N SER A 184 -12.48 1.63 -8.84
CA SER A 184 -13.46 0.54 -8.99
C SER A 184 -12.79 -0.83 -9.00
N GLN A 185 -11.61 -0.95 -9.63
CA GLN A 185 -10.82 -2.17 -9.67
C GLN A 185 -10.36 -2.57 -8.27
N VAL A 186 -9.75 -1.64 -7.52
CA VAL A 186 -9.32 -1.91 -6.14
C VAL A 186 -10.52 -2.23 -5.23
N ASN A 187 -11.61 -1.46 -5.33
CA ASN A 187 -12.82 -1.69 -4.55
C ASN A 187 -13.44 -3.07 -4.85
N TYR A 188 -13.38 -3.54 -6.09
CA TYR A 188 -13.82 -4.88 -6.46
C TYR A 188 -13.00 -5.94 -5.73
N TYR A 189 -11.67 -5.84 -5.73
CA TYR A 189 -10.82 -6.75 -4.94
C TYR A 189 -11.15 -6.68 -3.44
N MET A 190 -11.34 -5.48 -2.90
CA MET A 190 -11.70 -5.29 -1.49
C MET A 190 -13.04 -5.95 -1.15
N LYS A 191 -14.03 -5.88 -2.05
CA LYS A 191 -15.31 -6.59 -1.92
C LYS A 191 -15.12 -8.10 -1.92
N GLN A 192 -14.31 -8.64 -2.84
CA GLN A 192 -14.03 -10.08 -2.92
C GLN A 192 -13.39 -10.64 -1.64
N HIS A 193 -12.57 -9.83 -0.97
CA HIS A 193 -11.87 -10.23 0.26
C HIS A 193 -12.54 -9.77 1.55
N GLY A 194 -13.63 -9.00 1.47
CA GLY A 194 -14.24 -8.36 2.62
C GLY A 194 -13.38 -7.24 3.24
N SER A 195 -12.25 -6.87 2.64
CA SER A 195 -11.30 -5.93 3.23
C SER A 195 -11.87 -4.50 3.31
N ARG A 196 -11.45 -3.78 4.36
CA ARG A 196 -11.71 -2.37 4.59
C ARG A 196 -10.64 -1.49 3.96
N TYR A 197 -9.44 -2.02 3.81
CA TYR A 197 -8.27 -1.27 3.35
C TYR A 197 -7.82 -1.75 1.97
N GLY A 198 -7.17 -0.85 1.24
CA GLY A 198 -6.51 -1.14 -0.03
C GLY A 198 -5.58 0.01 -0.42
N SER A 199 -4.98 -0.05 -1.60
CA SER A 199 -4.10 1.02 -2.08
C SER A 199 -3.94 1.06 -3.59
N VAL A 200 -3.55 2.22 -4.11
CA VAL A 200 -2.96 2.34 -5.45
C VAL A 200 -1.53 2.85 -5.29
N LEU A 201 -0.58 2.18 -5.94
CA LEU A 201 0.84 2.55 -5.92
C LEU A 201 1.33 2.84 -7.33
N THR A 202 2.00 3.97 -7.50
CA THR A 202 2.62 4.37 -8.77
C THR A 202 4.10 4.71 -8.58
N ASP A 203 4.79 4.99 -9.68
CA ASP A 203 6.16 5.53 -9.67
C ASP A 203 6.26 6.93 -9.05
N ASN A 204 5.15 7.65 -8.89
CA ASN A 204 5.12 9.00 -8.32
C ASN A 204 4.56 9.07 -6.90
N GLU A 205 3.58 8.21 -6.58
CA GLU A 205 2.80 8.33 -5.35
C GLU A 205 2.16 7.02 -4.89
N LEU A 206 1.90 6.95 -3.59
CA LEU A 206 1.03 5.97 -2.95
C LEU A 206 -0.24 6.67 -2.45
N VAL A 207 -1.39 6.04 -2.68
CA VAL A 207 -2.68 6.43 -2.11
C VAL A 207 -3.27 5.25 -1.34
N ALA A 208 -3.47 5.42 -0.04
CA ALA A 208 -4.18 4.46 0.78
C ALA A 208 -5.70 4.66 0.65
N ILE A 209 -6.43 3.56 0.60
CA ILE A 209 -7.87 3.54 0.40
C ILE A 209 -8.53 2.93 1.64
N ARG A 210 -9.56 3.60 2.16
CA ARG A 210 -10.47 3.08 3.17
C ARG A 210 -11.87 2.96 2.58
N ARG A 211 -12.42 1.75 2.58
CA ARG A 211 -13.80 1.48 2.22
C ARG A 211 -14.71 1.70 3.43
N LEU A 212 -15.78 2.46 3.24
CA LEU A 212 -16.67 2.88 4.32
C LEU A 212 -17.86 1.95 4.50
N ASP A 213 -18.31 1.31 3.43
CA ASP A 213 -19.50 0.46 3.39
C ASP A 213 -19.32 -0.74 2.44
N GLY A 214 -20.27 -1.69 2.47
CA GLY A 214 -20.28 -2.82 1.53
C GLY A 214 -20.47 -2.41 0.06
N ASN A 215 -20.76 -1.13 -0.18
CA ASN A 215 -21.01 -0.56 -1.50
C ASN A 215 -19.72 0.06 -2.04
N SER A 216 -19.80 1.27 -2.57
CA SER A 216 -18.71 1.91 -3.32
C SER A 216 -18.39 3.30 -2.81
N SER A 217 -18.53 3.50 -1.50
CA SER A 217 -18.08 4.70 -0.80
C SER A 217 -16.66 4.48 -0.28
N LEU A 218 -15.73 5.29 -0.79
CA LEU A 218 -14.31 5.23 -0.46
C LEU A 218 -13.85 6.54 0.18
N GLU A 219 -12.79 6.46 0.97
CA GLU A 219 -11.94 7.58 1.31
C GLU A 219 -10.51 7.31 0.89
N LEU A 220 -9.82 8.37 0.46
CA LEU A 220 -8.43 8.31 -0.01
C LEU A 220 -7.53 9.13 0.91
N SER A 221 -6.34 8.61 1.21
CA SER A 221 -5.32 9.43 1.85
C SER A 221 -4.89 10.59 0.95
N THR A 222 -4.28 11.62 1.52
CA THR A 222 -3.45 12.55 0.74
C THR A 222 -2.37 11.72 -0.01
N PRO A 223 -2.06 12.03 -1.28
CA PRO A 223 -1.02 11.30 -2.01
C PRO A 223 0.33 11.42 -1.31
N ILE A 224 0.98 10.27 -1.09
CA ILE A 224 2.30 10.18 -0.47
C ILE A 224 3.32 10.02 -1.58
N SER A 225 4.13 11.05 -1.79
CA SER A 225 5.15 11.05 -2.85
C SER A 225 6.16 9.91 -2.67
N TRP A 226 6.48 9.23 -3.77
CA TRP A 226 7.45 8.14 -3.87
C TRP A 226 8.79 8.49 -3.23
N GLU A 227 9.27 9.72 -3.45
CA GLU A 227 10.58 10.19 -3.01
C GLU A 227 10.59 10.80 -1.60
N SER A 228 9.44 10.78 -0.90
CA SER A 228 9.36 11.29 0.47
C SER A 228 10.26 10.48 1.41
N HIS A 229 11.25 11.17 1.99
CA HIS A 229 12.16 10.65 3.01
C HIS A 229 12.15 11.54 4.25
N GLY A 230 12.62 10.99 5.37
CA GLY A 230 12.83 11.74 6.60
C GLY A 230 13.94 11.11 7.43
N THR A 231 13.90 11.34 8.73
CA THR A 231 14.80 10.69 9.70
C THR A 231 14.02 10.27 10.94
N ALA A 232 14.60 9.47 11.82
CA ALA A 232 13.92 9.12 13.07
C ALA A 232 13.63 10.34 13.96
N ALA A 233 14.47 11.38 13.89
CA ALA A 233 14.30 12.63 14.64
C ALA A 233 13.33 13.61 13.96
N GLN A 234 13.18 13.54 12.64
CA GLN A 234 12.29 14.36 11.85
C GLN A 234 11.55 13.47 10.85
N PRO A 235 10.60 12.65 11.33
CA PRO A 235 9.93 11.69 10.48
C PRO A 235 9.01 12.39 9.48
N ARG A 236 8.85 11.76 8.32
CA ARG A 236 7.83 12.06 7.32
C ARG A 236 6.99 10.82 7.05
N LEU A 237 5.78 11.00 6.53
CA LEU A 237 5.01 9.88 6.00
C LEU A 237 5.62 9.50 4.64
N THR A 238 6.51 8.52 4.65
CA THR A 238 7.14 7.96 3.44
C THR A 238 6.27 6.84 2.86
N VAL A 239 6.51 6.43 1.61
CA VAL A 239 5.83 5.24 1.03
C VAL A 239 6.09 3.99 1.87
N MET A 240 7.30 3.81 2.40
CA MET A 240 7.62 2.66 3.24
C MET A 240 6.85 2.68 4.56
N LEU A 241 6.80 3.83 5.25
CA LEU A 241 6.04 3.97 6.50
C LEU A 241 4.55 3.79 6.27
N ALA A 242 4.01 4.33 5.17
CA ALA A 242 2.60 4.21 4.82
C ALA A 242 2.20 2.77 4.48
N LEU A 243 3.01 2.03 3.70
CA LEU A 243 2.78 0.61 3.43
C LEU A 243 2.88 -0.24 4.70
N TRP A 244 3.84 0.06 5.59
CA TRP A 244 3.91 -0.62 6.88
C TRP A 244 2.67 -0.33 7.73
N TYR A 245 2.25 0.94 7.80
CA TYR A 245 1.07 1.35 8.57
C TYR A 245 -0.23 0.73 8.05
N LEU A 246 -0.41 0.66 6.73
CA LEU A 246 -1.54 -0.02 6.10
C LEU A 246 -1.56 -1.52 6.49
N GLY A 247 -0.38 -2.15 6.60
CA GLY A 247 -0.26 -3.52 7.10
C GLY A 247 -0.66 -3.66 8.58
N MET A 248 -0.34 -2.67 9.42
CA MET A 248 -0.79 -2.65 10.82
C MET A 248 -2.31 -2.49 10.93
N LEU A 249 -2.91 -1.62 10.11
CA LEU A 249 -4.37 -1.47 10.03
C LEU A 249 -5.05 -2.76 9.55
N ALA A 250 -4.49 -3.41 8.53
CA ALA A 250 -5.00 -4.67 7.99
C ALA A 250 -4.81 -5.87 8.94
N ALA A 251 -3.93 -5.75 9.93
CA ALA A 251 -3.73 -6.80 10.95
C ALA A 251 -4.80 -6.77 12.05
N GLN A 252 -5.52 -5.67 12.22
CA GLN A 252 -6.51 -5.48 13.28
C GLN A 252 -7.75 -6.36 13.08
N ASP A 253 -7.96 -7.34 13.96
CA ASP A 253 -9.09 -8.28 13.89
C ASP A 253 -10.34 -7.80 14.65
N VAL A 254 -10.19 -6.78 15.50
CA VAL A 254 -11.26 -6.31 16.41
C VAL A 254 -11.38 -4.80 16.43
N GLY A 255 -12.58 -4.31 16.79
CA GLY A 255 -12.85 -2.89 16.95
C GLY A 255 -13.39 -2.22 15.68
N GLN A 256 -13.64 -0.92 15.75
CA GLN A 256 -14.25 -0.15 14.65
C GLN A 256 -13.36 -0.10 13.39
N ASP A 257 -12.04 -0.18 13.58
CA ASP A 257 -11.04 -0.14 12.52
C ASP A 257 -10.57 -1.54 12.10
N GLN A 258 -11.30 -2.61 12.47
CA GLN A 258 -10.96 -3.96 12.04
C GLN A 258 -10.85 -4.07 10.51
N TRP A 259 -10.00 -4.98 10.06
CA TRP A 259 -9.56 -5.07 8.66
C TRP A 259 -10.66 -5.40 7.67
N HIS A 260 -11.78 -5.96 8.12
CA HIS A 260 -12.93 -6.29 7.28
C HIS A 260 -14.14 -5.40 7.58
N LEU A 261 -15.02 -5.28 6.60
CA LEU A 261 -16.35 -4.72 6.85
C LEU A 261 -17.27 -5.75 7.50
N PRO A 262 -18.21 -5.32 8.36
CA PRO A 262 -19.28 -6.18 8.87
C PRO A 262 -20.13 -6.81 7.75
#